data_AF-A0A916NZ06-F1
#
_entry.id   AF-A0A916NZ06-F1
#
_cell.length_a   1.000
_cell.length_b   1.000
_cell.length_c   1.000
_cell.angle_alpha   90.00
_cell.angle_beta   90.00
_cell.angle_gamma   90.00
#
_symmetry.space_group_name_H-M   'P 1'
#
loop_
_entity.id
_entity.type
_entity.pdbx_description
1 polymer ?
#
loop_
_entity_poly.entity_id
_entity_poly.type
_entity_poly.pdbx_seq_one_letter_code
_entity_poly.pdbx_strand_id
1 'polypeptide(L)'
;MFFKYPPEIRKLIYTTNIIESYHRQLRKVTKGKSIFPSDEALLKMLYLATMDVTRKWTSRVQNWGQMLLQLSVFFSGRVGRHLR
;
A
#
# COMPACT_ATOMS: atom_id res chain seq x y z
N MET A 1 -16.52 10.66 -4.33
CA MET A 1 -17.48 9.87 -5.13
C MET A 1 -16.73 8.80 -5.89
N PHE A 2 -16.69 7.57 -5.36
CA PHE A 2 -15.86 6.45 -5.85
C PHE A 2 -16.18 6.04 -7.30
N PHE A 3 -17.45 6.14 -7.71
CA PHE A 3 -17.90 5.80 -9.06
C PHE A 3 -17.44 6.76 -10.16
N LYS A 4 -16.79 7.89 -9.82
CA LYS A 4 -16.20 8.79 -10.81
C LYS A 4 -14.95 8.20 -11.48
N TYR A 5 -14.37 7.14 -10.92
CA TYR A 5 -13.16 6.52 -11.44
C TYR A 5 -13.46 5.38 -12.42
N PRO A 6 -12.63 5.22 -13.48
CA PRO A 6 -12.64 4.04 -14.34
C PRO A 6 -12.58 2.72 -13.56
N PRO A 7 -13.13 1.61 -14.10
CA PRO A 7 -13.09 0.29 -13.46
C PRO A 7 -11.70 -0.13 -12.95
N GLU A 8 -10.64 0.22 -13.67
CA GLU A 8 -9.25 -0.11 -13.37
C GLU A 8 -8.74 0.61 -12.13
N ILE A 9 -9.06 1.90 -11.99
CA ILE A 9 -8.70 2.71 -10.81
C ILE A 9 -9.56 2.31 -9.61
N ARG A 10 -10.86 2.02 -9.82
CA ARG A 10 -11.71 1.47 -8.77
C ARG A 10 -11.14 0.16 -8.25
N LYS A 11 -10.66 -0.71 -9.14
CA LYS A 11 -9.95 -1.94 -8.79
C LYS A 11 -8.76 -1.71 -7.92
N LEU A 12 -7.88 -0.79 -8.28
CA LEU A 12 -6.75 -0.43 -7.44
C LEU A 12 -7.19 0.00 -6.03
N ILE A 13 -8.22 0.85 -5.94
CA ILE A 13 -8.72 1.38 -4.66
C ILE A 13 -9.38 0.29 -3.80
N TYR A 14 -10.22 -0.58 -4.39
CA TYR A 14 -10.95 -1.60 -3.64
C TYR A 14 -10.09 -2.83 -3.32
N THR A 15 -8.90 -2.98 -3.91
CA THR A 15 -8.04 -4.14 -3.64
C THR A 15 -7.48 -4.05 -2.22
N THR A 16 -8.25 -4.53 -1.25
CA THR A 16 -7.88 -4.52 0.18
C THR A 16 -6.80 -5.54 0.52
N ASN A 17 -6.56 -6.52 -0.34
CA ASN A 17 -5.58 -7.61 -0.14
C ASN A 17 -4.20 -7.14 0.32
N ILE A 18 -3.71 -6.01 -0.20
CA ILE A 18 -2.41 -5.45 0.15
C ILE A 18 -2.41 -4.94 1.61
N ILE A 19 -3.39 -4.11 1.95
CA ILE A 19 -3.51 -3.51 3.29
C ILE A 19 -3.88 -4.57 4.33
N GLU A 20 -4.76 -5.50 4.01
CA GLU A 20 -5.11 -6.62 4.87
C GLU A 20 -3.91 -7.54 5.13
N SER A 21 -3.11 -7.85 4.10
CA SER A 21 -1.87 -8.61 4.23
C SER A 21 -0.88 -7.88 5.14
N TYR A 22 -0.69 -6.57 4.96
CA TYR A 22 0.15 -5.75 5.83
C TYR A 22 -0.33 -5.76 7.29
N HIS A 23 -1.62 -5.50 7.53
CA HIS A 23 -2.21 -5.55 8.87
C HIS A 23 -2.11 -6.94 9.51
N ARG A 24 -2.19 -8.01 8.71
CA ARG A 24 -1.97 -9.37 9.21
C ARG A 24 -0.53 -9.57 9.68
N GLN A 25 0.46 -9.06 8.95
CA GLN A 25 1.87 -9.14 9.37
C GLN A 25 2.12 -8.35 10.65
N LEU A 26 1.55 -7.14 10.77
CA LEU A 26 1.64 -6.35 12.00
C LEU A 26 1.00 -7.08 13.19
N ARG A 27 -0.21 -7.62 13.03
CA ARG A 27 -0.86 -8.42 14.08
C ARG A 27 -0.06 -9.66 14.46
N LYS A 28 0.61 -10.30 13.50
CA LYS A 28 1.46 -11.47 13.75
C LYS A 28 2.63 -11.13 14.67
N VAL A 29 3.32 -10.00 14.43
CA VAL A 29 4.47 -9.61 15.25
C VAL A 29 4.08 -9.05 16.62
N THR A 30 2.88 -8.46 16.76
CA THR A 30 2.40 -7.95 18.04
C THR A 30 1.69 -9.02 18.89
N LYS A 31 1.19 -10.11 18.30
CA LYS A 31 0.46 -11.19 19.03
C LYS A 31 1.26 -11.79 20.19
N GLY A 32 2.59 -11.85 20.09
CA GLY A 32 3.46 -12.42 21.12
C GLY A 32 3.86 -11.48 22.26
N LYS A 33 3.53 -10.18 22.17
CA LYS A 33 3.84 -9.17 23.20
C LYS A 33 2.58 -8.41 23.56
N SER A 34 1.99 -8.75 24.71
CA SER A 34 0.80 -8.07 25.26
C SER A 34 1.12 -6.70 25.86
N ILE A 35 2.35 -6.49 26.33
CA ILE A 35 2.80 -5.24 26.97
C ILE A 35 4.13 -4.80 26.34
N PHE A 36 4.21 -3.52 26.02
CA PHE A 36 5.44 -2.87 25.58
C PHE A 36 5.99 -2.00 26.71
N PRO A 37 7.31 -2.01 26.95
CA PRO A 37 7.93 -1.22 28.01
C PRO A 37 7.92 0.30 27.73
N SER A 38 7.77 0.70 26.47
CA SER A 38 7.60 2.09 26.03
C SER A 38 7.00 2.15 24.62
N ASP A 39 6.45 3.30 24.23
CA ASP A 39 5.96 3.55 22.88
C ASP A 39 7.07 3.42 21.83
N GLU A 40 8.30 3.80 22.18
CA GLU A 40 9.46 3.67 21.31
C GLU A 40 9.78 2.19 21.00
N ALA A 41 9.64 1.31 21.99
CA ALA A 41 9.83 -0.13 21.79
C ALA A 41 8.77 -0.70 20.82
N LEU A 42 7.53 -0.24 20.92
CA LEU A 42 6.46 -0.60 19.97
C LEU A 42 6.79 -0.08 18.56
N LEU A 43 7.16 1.19 18.43
CA LEU A 43 7.51 1.80 17.15
C LEU A 43 8.69 1.07 16.47
N LYS A 44 9.74 0.73 17.22
CA LYS A 44 10.87 -0.04 16.71
C LYS A 44 10.45 -1.41 16.19
N MET A 45 9.56 -2.13 16.88
CA MET A 45 9.07 -3.41 16.38
C MET A 45 8.23 -3.26 15.11
N LEU A 46 7.34 -2.27 15.06
CA LEU A 46 6.54 -2.00 13.86
C LEU A 46 7.45 -1.64 12.69
N TYR A 47 8.46 -0.80 12.92
CA TYR A 47 9.46 -0.44 11.90
C TYR A 47 10.17 -1.66 11.32
N LEU A 48 10.67 -2.56 12.18
CA LEU A 48 11.33 -3.79 11.74
C LEU A 48 10.37 -4.69 10.93
N ALA A 49 9.12 -4.84 11.38
CA ALA A 49 8.12 -5.59 10.65
C ALA A 49 7.81 -4.96 9.29
N THR A 50 7.71 -3.62 9.22
CA THR A 50 7.54 -2.88 7.97
C THR A 50 8.73 -3.11 7.04
N MET A 51 9.96 -3.06 7.54
CA MET A 51 11.17 -3.36 6.73
C MET A 51 11.14 -4.77 6.13
N ASP A 52 10.71 -5.77 6.90
CA ASP A 52 10.63 -7.14 6.40
C ASP A 52 9.51 -7.31 5.36
N VAL A 53 8.39 -6.61 5.52
CA VAL A 53 7.31 -6.59 4.52
C VAL A 53 7.77 -5.88 3.25
N THR A 54 8.37 -4.70 3.35
CA THR A 54 8.82 -3.92 2.18
C THR A 54 9.90 -4.66 1.40
N ARG A 55 10.81 -5.38 2.07
CA ARG A 55 11.80 -6.24 1.40
C ARG A 55 11.17 -7.31 0.50
N LYS A 56 10.00 -7.84 0.90
CA LYS A 56 9.26 -8.86 0.13
C LYS A 56 8.30 -8.24 -0.88
N TRP A 57 8.08 -6.93 -0.84
CA TRP A 57 7.11 -6.24 -1.67
C TRP A 57 7.71 -5.86 -3.03
N THR A 58 8.20 -6.86 -3.76
CA THR A 58 8.84 -6.70 -5.08
C THR A 58 7.90 -6.99 -6.25
N SER A 59 6.72 -7.55 -5.97
CA SER A 59 5.71 -7.88 -6.98
C SER A 59 5.21 -6.64 -7.71
N ARG A 60 5.20 -6.71 -9.05
CA ARG A 60 4.64 -5.65 -9.89
C ARG A 60 3.12 -5.59 -9.74
N VAL A 61 2.57 -4.38 -9.75
CA VAL A 61 1.12 -4.17 -9.82
C VAL A 61 0.63 -4.64 -11.19
N GLN A 62 -0.33 -5.56 -11.18
CA GLN A 62 -0.94 -6.08 -12.40
C GLN A 62 -1.59 -4.94 -13.19
N ASN A 63 -1.36 -4.90 -14.51
CA ASN A 63 -1.88 -3.88 -15.42
C ASN A 63 -1.48 -2.43 -15.08
N TRP A 64 -0.35 -2.22 -14.40
CA TRP A 64 0.11 -0.88 -14.01
C TRP A 64 0.20 0.11 -15.17
N GLY A 65 0.70 -0.32 -16.34
CA GLY A 65 0.81 0.56 -17.51
C GLY A 65 -0.54 1.11 -17.99
N GLN A 66 -1.59 0.27 -18.02
CA GLN A 66 -2.94 0.70 -18.38
C GLN A 66 -3.53 1.63 -17.31
N MET A 67 -3.34 1.31 -16.03
CA MET A 67 -3.79 2.16 -14.92
C MET A 67 -3.10 3.53 -14.97
N LEU A 68 -1.81 3.56 -15.28
CA LEU A 68 -1.02 4.80 -15.37
C LEU A 68 -1.51 5.70 -16.51
N LEU A 69 -1.89 5.13 -17.66
CA LEU A 69 -2.51 5.87 -18.77
C LEU A 69 -3.88 6.44 -18.36
N GLN A 70 -4.71 5.67 -17.66
CA GLN A 70 -6.00 6.18 -17.16
C GLN A 70 -5.80 7.30 -16.13
N LEU A 71 -4.80 7.18 -15.26
CA LEU A 71 -4.43 8.21 -14.30
C LEU A 71 -3.86 9.46 -14.98
N SER A 72 -3.12 9.32 -16.07
CA SER A 72 -2.57 10.47 -16.80
C SER A 72 -3.66 11.27 -17.52
N VAL A 73 -4.68 10.60 -18.05
CA VAL A 73 -5.85 11.27 -18.65
C VAL A 73 -6.70 11.94 -17.58
N PHE A 74 -7.02 11.22 -16.49
CA PHE A 74 -7.89 11.73 -15.42
C PHE A 74 -7.22 12.84 -14.58
N PHE A 75 -5.90 12.81 -14.45
CA PHE A 75 -5.09 13.77 -13.68
C PHE A 75 -3.98 14.41 -14.52
N SER A 76 -4.33 14.88 -15.72
CA SER A 76 -3.40 15.43 -16.72
C SER A 76 -2.46 16.51 -16.17
N GLY A 77 -2.95 17.44 -15.36
CA GLY A 77 -2.14 18.52 -14.76
C GLY A 77 -1.18 18.09 -13.64
N ARG A 78 -1.26 16.83 -13.17
CA ARG A 78 -0.43 16.29 -12.08
C ARG A 78 0.54 15.22 -12.59
N VAL A 79 0.03 14.20 -13.28
CA VAL A 79 0.82 13.02 -13.66
C VAL A 79 1.68 13.29 -14.90
N GLY A 80 1.20 14.09 -15.86
CA GLY A 80 1.94 14.39 -17.08
C GLY A 80 3.31 15.04 -16.87
N ARG A 81 3.52 15.72 -15.73
CA ARG A 81 4.83 16.30 -15.37
C ARG A 81 5.90 15.25 -15.03
N HIS A 82 5.48 14.05 -14.62
CA HIS A 82 6.35 12.96 -14.14
C HIS A 82 6.50 11.81 -15.15
N LEU A 83 5.91 11.94 -16.34
CA LEU A 83 5.98 10.96 -17.44
C LEU A 83 6.98 11.37 -18.54
N ARG A 84 7.88 12.32 -18.26
CA ARG A 84 8.96 12.74 -19.16
C ARG A 84 10.19 11.86 -19.01
#